data_AF-A0A4U6WZ89-F1
#
_entry.id   AF-A0A4U6WZ89-F1
#
_cell.length_a   1.000
_cell.length_b   1.000
_cell.length_c   1.000
_cell.angle_alpha   90.00
_cell.angle_beta   90.00
_cell.angle_gamma   90.00
#
_symmetry.space_group_name_H-M   'P 1'
#
loop_
_entity.id
_entity.type
_entity.pdbx_description
1 polymer ?
#
loop_
_entity_poly.entity_id
_entity_poly.type
_entity_poly.pdbx_seq_one_letter_code
_entity_poly.pdbx_strand_id
1 'polypeptide(L)' 'DGSLTDHCAVEKAWQEVSRTAPGLGADLFWQWGDGLSSGQTHNDGFTIYHGGSDYQCLVVDHVKAITG' A
#
# COMPACT_ATOMS: atom_id res chain seq x y z
N ASP A 1 12.12 -8.51 -7.31
CA ASP A 1 10.69 -8.16 -7.31
C ASP A 1 10.57 -6.72 -7.81
N GLY A 2 9.54 -6.39 -8.58
CA GLY A 2 9.26 -5.02 -9.04
C GLY A 2 8.74 -4.09 -7.94
N SER A 3 8.05 -4.60 -6.91
CA SER A 3 7.54 -3.77 -5.80
C SER A 3 8.68 -3.11 -5.01
N LEU A 4 9.81 -3.82 -4.81
CA LEU A 4 11.04 -3.28 -4.22
C LEU A 4 11.68 -2.11 -5.00
N THR A 5 11.21 -1.84 -6.22
CA THR A 5 11.74 -0.78 -7.08
C THR A 5 10.75 0.37 -7.31
N ASP A 6 9.45 0.08 -7.33
CA ASP A 6 8.39 1.07 -7.49
C ASP A 6 7.07 0.51 -6.94
N HIS A 7 6.80 0.80 -5.66
CA HIS A 7 5.58 0.35 -4.98
C HIS A 7 4.32 0.83 -5.70
N CYS A 8 4.22 2.14 -5.93
CA CYS A 8 3.00 2.75 -6.45
C CYS A 8 2.68 2.24 -7.88
N ALA A 9 3.65 2.18 -8.79
CA ALA A 9 3.37 1.77 -10.17
C ALA A 9 2.97 0.29 -10.27
N VAL A 10 3.56 -0.57 -9.42
CA VAL A 10 3.35 -2.02 -9.47
C VAL A 10 2.10 -2.43 -8.67
N GLU A 11 2.02 -2.03 -7.40
CA GLU A 11 1.02 -2.54 -6.45
C GLU A 11 -0.36 -1.94 -6.69
N LYS A 12 -0.45 -0.72 -7.24
CA LYS A 12 -1.73 -0.09 -7.60
C LYS A 12 -2.53 -0.93 -8.60
N ALA A 13 -1.85 -1.53 -9.58
CA ALA A 13 -2.50 -2.40 -10.55
C ALA A 13 -3.05 -3.67 -9.89
N TRP A 14 -2.37 -4.19 -8.86
CA TRP A 14 -2.83 -5.35 -8.10
C TRP A 14 -4.05 -5.01 -7.24
N GLN A 15 -4.03 -3.85 -6.58
CA GLN A 15 -5.16 -3.32 -5.82
C GLN A 15 -6.40 -3.11 -6.71
N GLU A 16 -6.22 -2.64 -7.94
CA GLU A 16 -7.32 -2.50 -8.90
C GLU A 16 -7.96 -3.85 -9.26
N VAL A 17 -7.12 -4.87 -9.52
CA VAL A 17 -7.60 -6.24 -9.79
C VAL A 17 -8.32 -6.79 -8.54
N SER A 18 -7.73 -6.63 -7.36
CA SER A 18 -8.33 -7.07 -6.08
C SER A 18 -9.72 -6.49 -5.87
N ARG A 19 -9.86 -5.18 -6.09
CA ARG A 19 -11.11 -4.44 -5.90
C ARG A 19 -12.21 -4.81 -6.89
N THR A 20 -11.85 -5.23 -8.11
CA THR A 20 -12.81 -5.38 -9.22
C THR A 20 -13.11 -6.83 -9.59
N ALA A 21 -12.24 -7.78 -9.25
CA ALA A 21 -12.42 -9.17 -9.59
C ALA A 21 -13.52 -9.82 -8.71
N PRO A 22 -14.43 -10.61 -9.30
CA PRO A 22 -15.46 -11.30 -8.53
C PRO A 22 -14.84 -12.33 -7.59
N GLY A 23 -15.34 -12.36 -6.34
CA GLY A 23 -14.92 -13.33 -5.33
C GLY A 23 -13.80 -12.85 -4.40
N LEU A 24 -13.23 -11.67 -4.62
CA LEU A 24 -12.29 -11.03 -3.69
C LEU A 24 -13.03 -10.06 -2.76
N GLY A 25 -12.78 -10.18 -1.45
CA GLY A 25 -13.47 -9.40 -0.42
C GLY A 25 -12.62 -8.30 0.23
N ALA A 26 -11.30 -8.41 0.14
CA ALA A 26 -10.34 -7.44 0.70
C ALA A 26 -8.91 -7.76 0.19
N ASP A 27 -8.02 -6.78 0.34
CA ASP A 27 -6.57 -6.93 0.25
C ASP A 27 -5.87 -6.27 1.44
N LEU A 28 -4.67 -6.75 1.75
CA LEU A 28 -3.77 -6.20 2.76
C LEU A 28 -2.38 -6.13 2.15
N PHE A 29 -1.78 -4.95 2.12
CA PHE A 29 -0.40 -4.79 1.67
C PHE A 29 0.59 -5.20 2.78
N TRP A 30 1.78 -5.59 2.37
CA TRP A 30 2.90 -5.82 3.28
C TRP A 30 3.94 -4.72 3.03
N GLN A 31 4.29 -3.87 3.99
CA GLN A 31 3.71 -3.73 5.34
C GLN A 31 3.63 -2.26 5.77
N TRP A 32 2.92 -2.00 6.86
CA TRP A 32 2.82 -0.67 7.44
C TRP A 32 4.16 -0.16 7.98
N GLY A 33 4.50 1.08 7.68
CA GLY A 33 5.58 1.81 8.30
C GLY A 33 5.09 3.06 9.04
N ASP A 34 5.72 3.36 10.17
CA ASP A 34 5.41 4.57 10.94
C ASP A 34 6.64 5.20 11.63
N GLY A 35 6.48 6.45 12.05
CA GLY A 35 7.39 7.16 12.93
C GLY A 35 6.84 7.19 14.36
N LEU A 36 7.40 6.37 15.25
CA LEU A 36 7.04 6.35 16.67
C LEU A 36 7.94 7.31 17.46
N SER A 37 7.56 7.61 18.71
CA SER A 37 8.38 8.43 19.61
C SER A 37 9.78 7.84 19.86
N SER A 38 9.93 6.52 19.71
CA SER A 38 11.19 5.79 19.81
C SER A 38 11.97 5.68 18.49
N GLY A 39 11.45 6.25 17.40
CA GLY A 39 12.04 6.16 16.07
C GLY A 39 11.16 5.44 15.05
N GLN A 40 11.74 5.19 13.88
CA GLN A 40 11.06 4.55 12.76
C GLN A 40 10.83 3.06 13.02
N THR A 41 9.72 2.52 12.53
CA THR A 41 9.47 1.06 12.51
C THR A 41 10.48 0.34 11.60
N HIS A 42 10.53 -0.99 11.67
CA HIS A 42 11.42 -1.76 10.80
C HIS A 42 11.07 -1.54 9.32
N ASN A 43 12.11 -1.55 8.49
CA ASN A 43 12.00 -1.47 7.04
C ASN A 43 12.68 -2.68 6.40
N ASP A 44 11.91 -3.50 5.72
CA ASP A 44 12.39 -4.67 4.96
C ASP A 44 12.43 -4.42 3.44
N GLY A 45 12.23 -3.18 3.01
CA GLY A 45 12.17 -2.77 1.61
C GLY A 45 10.75 -2.75 1.03
N PHE A 46 9.75 -3.34 1.71
CA PHE A 46 8.35 -3.31 1.29
C PHE A 46 7.48 -2.36 2.12
N THR A 47 8.12 -1.59 2.99
CA THR A 47 7.41 -0.82 4.00
C THR A 47 6.81 0.47 3.42
N ILE A 48 5.49 0.59 3.49
CA ILE A 48 4.76 1.80 3.08
C ILE A 48 4.58 2.71 4.30
N TYR A 49 5.37 3.80 4.35
CA TYR A 49 5.36 4.73 5.49
C TYR A 49 4.18 5.69 5.47
N HIS A 50 3.46 5.76 6.59
CA HIS A 50 2.38 6.72 6.83
C HIS A 50 2.81 8.16 6.48
N GLY A 51 1.96 8.86 5.72
CA GLY A 51 2.22 10.23 5.27
C GLY A 51 3.19 10.39 4.09
N GLY A 52 3.77 9.29 3.59
CA GLY A 52 4.62 9.28 2.39
C GLY A 52 3.84 9.30 1.06
N SER A 53 4.57 9.38 -0.05
CA SER A 53 3.99 9.36 -1.40
C SER A 53 3.34 8.01 -1.75
N ASP A 54 3.99 6.90 -1.40
CA ASP A 54 3.43 5.57 -1.64
C ASP A 54 2.21 5.33 -0.74
N TYR A 55 2.18 5.89 0.46
CA TYR A 55 1.00 5.87 1.32
C TYR A 55 -0.18 6.63 0.71
N GLN A 56 0.07 7.80 0.11
CA GLN A 56 -0.96 8.52 -0.63
C GLN A 56 -1.51 7.67 -1.79
N CYS A 57 -0.62 7.04 -2.57
CA CYS A 57 -0.97 6.22 -3.73
C CYS A 57 -1.71 4.92 -3.37
N LEU A 58 -1.17 4.14 -2.44
CA LEU A 58 -1.59 2.75 -2.18
C LEU A 58 -2.52 2.61 -0.98
N VAL A 59 -2.66 3.64 -0.15
CA VAL A 59 -3.57 3.61 1.00
C VAL A 59 -4.69 4.62 0.82
N VAL A 60 -4.36 5.92 0.75
CA VAL A 60 -5.39 6.97 0.71
C VAL A 60 -6.22 6.88 -0.56
N ASP A 61 -5.59 6.77 -1.72
CA ASP A 61 -6.31 6.71 -3.00
C ASP A 61 -7.01 5.38 -3.22
N HIS A 62 -6.44 4.26 -2.74
CA HIS A 62 -7.10 2.95 -2.79
C HIS A 62 -8.36 2.90 -1.92
N VAL A 63 -8.29 3.38 -0.68
CA VAL A 63 -9.47 3.44 0.21
C VAL A 63 -10.57 4.30 -0.41
N LYS A 64 -10.24 5.46 -1.00
CA LYS A 64 -11.22 6.27 -1.73
C LYS A 64 -11.87 5.50 -2.88
N ALA A 65 -11.10 4.71 -3.63
CA ALA A 65 -11.61 3.92 -4.75
C ALA A 65 -12.51 2.74 -4.30
N ILE A 66 -12.37 2.27 -3.06
CA ILE A 66 -13.25 1.25 -2.46
C ILE A 66 -14.62 1.85 -2.07
N THR A 67 -14.63 3.03 -1.44
CA THR A 67 -15.84 3.56 -0.79
C THR A 67 -16.77 4.36 -1.70
N GLY A 68 -16.31 4.80 -2.88
CA GLY A 68 -17.14 5.43 -3.93
C GLY A 68 -18.07 6.54 -3.45
#